data_AF-A0A355AY22-F1
#
_entry.id   AF-A0A355AY22-F1
#
_cell.length_a   1.000
_cell.length_b   1.000
_cell.length_c   1.000
_cell.angle_alpha   90.00
_cell.angle_beta   90.00
_cell.angle_gamma   90.00
#
_symmetry.space_group_name_H-M   'P 1'
#
loop_
_entity.id
_entity.type
_entity.pdbx_description
1 polymer ?
#
loop_
_entity_poly.entity_id
_entity_poly.type
_entity_poly.pdbx_seq_one_letter_code
_entity_poly.pdbx_strand_id
1 'polypeptide(L)'
;FIANYHAMTTVQDRALLEEQTLGVALDYLALGLDPKKAIFFRQSEVPEVAELAWVLSCVTAKGLLDRATSYKDKVQRGISASVGLYTYPMLMAADILIYRSHVVPVGEDQIQHIEMTRDMAQAFNKAYGEVFPVPKPRLDAGAKVPGLDGQKMSKSYGNTIEIFQEGKALRKRVMSIVTDSTPLEDPKDPGGCSVFALYQLVSSEGEQEALAQKYRGGGFGYGEAKLMLLEKINEMFGPFREERRRLEKDPGYVDSVLAQGGARARAEAQMTMKLVREACGLGKMPVPAAEPSTAR
;
A
#
# COMPACT_ATOMS: atom_id res chain seq x y z
N PHE A 1 3.93 -2.04 -6.33
CA PHE A 1 5.25 -2.56 -5.90
C PHE A 1 5.25 -2.76 -4.39
N ILE A 2 6.17 -3.56 -3.87
CA ILE A 2 6.40 -3.71 -2.43
C ILE A 2 7.49 -2.70 -2.03
N ALA A 3 7.12 -1.72 -1.19
CA ALA A 3 7.94 -0.56 -0.83
C ALA A 3 9.03 -0.88 0.21
N ASN A 4 9.92 -1.83 -0.09
CA ASN A 4 10.90 -2.33 0.88
C ASN A 4 12.04 -1.34 1.21
N TYR A 5 12.37 -0.35 0.36
CA TYR A 5 13.25 0.75 0.79
C TYR A 5 12.57 1.69 1.77
N HIS A 6 11.28 1.99 1.58
CA HIS A 6 10.53 2.81 2.55
C HIS A 6 10.44 2.14 3.92
N ALA A 7 10.28 0.81 3.96
CA ALA A 7 10.26 0.05 5.22
C ALA A 7 11.54 0.25 6.06
N MET A 8 12.70 0.44 5.41
CA MET A 8 13.98 0.68 6.09
C MET A 8 14.02 1.96 6.93
N THR A 9 13.09 2.90 6.71
CA THR A 9 12.95 4.09 7.56
C THR A 9 12.55 3.75 9.00
N THR A 10 12.00 2.55 9.22
CA THR A 10 11.53 2.07 10.53
C THR A 10 11.96 0.64 10.88
N VAL A 11 12.45 -0.14 9.92
CA VAL A 11 12.86 -1.54 10.09
C VAL A 11 14.33 -1.70 9.69
N GLN A 12 15.20 -1.96 10.66
CA GLN A 12 16.63 -2.26 10.43
C GLN A 12 16.99 -3.72 10.69
N ASP A 13 16.02 -4.54 11.11
CA ASP A 13 16.18 -5.99 11.23
C ASP A 13 16.05 -6.64 9.85
N ARG A 14 17.13 -7.32 9.42
CA ARG A 14 17.20 -8.02 8.14
C ARG A 14 16.13 -9.11 8.02
N ALA A 15 16.03 -9.98 9.02
CA ALA A 15 15.14 -11.13 8.97
C ALA A 15 13.69 -10.66 8.92
N LEU A 16 13.36 -9.62 9.71
CA LEU A 16 12.03 -9.02 9.70
C LEU A 16 11.69 -8.37 8.36
N LEU A 17 12.63 -7.65 7.72
CA LEU A 17 12.38 -7.03 6.42
C LEU A 17 12.18 -8.08 5.32
N GLU A 18 12.98 -9.15 5.32
CA GLU A 18 12.84 -10.29 4.40
C GLU A 18 11.49 -10.98 4.59
N GLU A 19 11.12 -11.28 5.85
CA GLU A 19 9.84 -11.91 6.20
C GLU A 19 8.65 -11.05 5.77
N GLN A 20 8.65 -9.75 6.08
CA GLN A 20 7.54 -8.86 5.72
C GLN A 20 7.43 -8.64 4.20
N THR A 21 8.56 -8.56 3.50
CA THR A 21 8.57 -8.44 2.03
C THR A 21 7.95 -9.68 1.39
N LEU A 22 8.36 -10.87 1.83
CA LEU A 22 7.80 -12.13 1.35
C LEU A 22 6.32 -12.25 1.74
N GLY A 23 5.97 -11.90 2.98
CA GLY A 23 4.59 -11.93 3.47
C GLY A 23 3.65 -11.09 2.61
N VAL A 24 4.03 -9.86 2.29
CA VAL A 24 3.24 -8.99 1.39
C VAL A 24 3.12 -9.61 0.00
N ALA A 25 4.19 -10.19 -0.55
CA ALA A 25 4.15 -10.85 -1.85
C ALA A 25 3.16 -12.01 -1.88
N LEU A 26 3.22 -12.88 -0.85
CA LEU A 26 2.31 -14.00 -0.67
C LEU A 26 0.86 -13.52 -0.55
N ASP A 27 0.61 -12.50 0.26
CA ASP A 27 -0.73 -11.98 0.50
C ASP A 27 -1.37 -11.44 -0.78
N TYR A 28 -0.65 -10.64 -1.57
CA TYR A 28 -1.17 -10.11 -2.84
C TYR A 28 -1.46 -11.21 -3.86
N LEU A 29 -0.53 -12.16 -4.03
CA LEU A 29 -0.71 -13.27 -4.97
C LEU A 29 -1.86 -14.19 -4.55
N ALA A 30 -1.94 -14.52 -3.26
CA ALA A 30 -3.01 -15.35 -2.72
C ALA A 30 -4.38 -14.68 -2.85
N LEU A 31 -4.48 -13.36 -2.72
CA LEU A 31 -5.71 -12.60 -2.92
C LEU A 31 -6.08 -12.36 -4.39
N GLY A 32 -5.34 -12.96 -5.33
CA GLY A 32 -5.70 -12.97 -6.74
C GLY A 32 -5.07 -11.86 -7.58
N LEU A 33 -4.02 -11.18 -7.11
CA LEU A 33 -3.22 -10.33 -7.98
C LEU A 33 -2.64 -11.18 -9.12
N ASP A 34 -2.97 -10.82 -10.36
CA ASP A 34 -2.48 -11.49 -11.57
C ASP A 34 -1.24 -10.76 -12.13
N PRO A 35 -0.02 -11.34 -12.02
CA PRO A 35 1.22 -10.72 -12.52
C PRO A 35 1.27 -10.56 -14.05
N LYS A 36 0.37 -11.23 -14.78
CA LYS A 36 0.23 -11.04 -16.23
C LYS A 36 -0.50 -9.74 -16.54
N LYS A 37 -1.38 -9.28 -15.65
CA LYS A 37 -2.15 -8.03 -15.79
C LYS A 37 -1.50 -6.84 -15.09
N ALA A 38 -0.85 -7.08 -13.95
CA ALA A 38 -0.21 -6.04 -13.14
C ALA A 38 1.31 -6.29 -13.03
N ILE A 39 2.11 -5.23 -13.14
CA ILE A 39 3.56 -5.32 -12.89
C ILE A 39 3.78 -5.29 -11.37
N PHE A 40 4.07 -6.46 -10.79
CA PHE A 40 4.26 -6.63 -9.36
C PHE A 40 5.71 -7.00 -9.02
N PHE A 41 6.35 -6.18 -8.20
CA PHE A 41 7.81 -6.19 -7.99
C PHE A 41 8.19 -5.57 -6.66
N ARG A 42 9.43 -5.79 -6.22
CA ARG A 42 10.03 -5.14 -5.04
C ARG A 42 10.65 -3.81 -5.46
N GLN A 43 10.46 -2.75 -4.67
CA GLN A 43 11.04 -1.44 -4.95
C GLN A 43 12.56 -1.52 -5.21
N SER A 44 13.27 -2.34 -4.42
CA SER A 44 14.71 -2.55 -4.56
C SER A 44 15.17 -3.22 -5.86
N GLU A 45 14.26 -3.76 -6.69
CA GLU A 45 14.61 -4.30 -8.02
C GLU A 45 14.78 -3.21 -9.08
N VAL A 46 14.41 -1.98 -8.76
CA VAL A 46 14.50 -0.81 -9.65
C VAL A 46 15.43 0.22 -8.99
N PRO A 47 16.77 0.02 -9.02
CA PRO A 47 17.72 0.93 -8.38
C PRO A 47 17.66 2.36 -8.93
N GLU A 48 17.14 2.55 -10.14
CA GLU A 48 16.92 3.84 -10.79
C GLU A 48 16.05 4.79 -9.94
N VAL A 49 15.19 4.29 -9.05
CA VAL A 49 14.41 5.13 -8.12
C VAL A 49 15.28 5.90 -7.15
N ALA A 50 16.42 5.35 -6.73
CA ALA A 50 17.35 6.01 -5.82
C ALA A 50 18.09 7.16 -6.52
N GLU A 51 18.47 6.97 -7.78
CA GLU A 51 19.06 8.03 -8.60
C GLU A 51 18.06 9.15 -8.89
N LEU A 52 16.81 8.80 -9.23
CA LEU A 52 15.77 9.81 -9.41
C LEU A 52 15.49 10.58 -8.11
N ALA A 53 15.45 9.91 -6.98
CA ALA A 53 15.27 10.56 -5.68
C ALA A 53 16.38 11.60 -5.41
N TRP A 54 17.63 11.29 -5.78
CA TRP A 54 18.72 12.26 -5.71
C TRP A 54 18.49 13.45 -6.63
N VAL A 55 18.15 13.22 -7.90
CA VAL A 55 17.87 14.29 -8.87
C VAL A 55 16.75 15.21 -8.39
N LEU A 56 15.65 14.64 -7.87
CA LEU A 56 14.53 15.40 -7.31
C LEU A 56 14.95 16.23 -6.09
N SER A 57 15.86 15.71 -5.25
CA SER A 57 16.35 16.43 -4.08
C SER A 57 17.12 17.72 -4.45
N CYS A 58 17.78 17.75 -5.61
CA CYS A 58 18.52 18.91 -6.09
C CYS A 58 17.63 20.08 -6.54
N VAL A 59 16.37 19.81 -6.91
CA VAL A 59 15.41 20.82 -7.38
C VAL A 59 14.31 21.11 -6.38
N THR A 60 14.22 20.33 -5.31
CA THR A 60 13.15 20.48 -4.31
C THR A 60 13.57 21.43 -3.20
N ALA A 61 12.75 22.45 -2.95
CA ALA A 61 12.97 23.36 -1.83
C ALA A 61 12.84 22.61 -0.49
N LYS A 62 13.85 22.73 0.38
CA LYS A 62 13.87 22.11 1.72
C LYS A 62 12.58 22.33 2.51
N GLY A 63 12.01 23.54 2.43
CA GLY A 63 10.79 23.91 3.16
C GLY A 63 9.57 23.04 2.82
N LEU A 64 9.55 22.38 1.66
CA LEU A 64 8.50 21.40 1.33
C LEU A 64 8.51 20.21 2.31
N LEU A 65 9.69 19.70 2.64
CA LEU A 65 9.86 18.61 3.61
C LEU A 65 9.59 19.06 5.04
N ASP A 66 9.96 20.30 5.41
CA ASP A 66 9.69 20.86 6.74
C ASP A 66 8.18 20.94 7.09
N ARG A 67 7.33 20.96 6.05
CA ARG A 67 5.87 21.01 6.17
C ARG A 67 5.20 19.63 6.11
N ALA A 68 5.94 18.55 5.86
CA ALA A 68 5.38 17.20 5.85
C ALA A 68 4.89 16.82 7.25
N THR A 69 3.57 16.57 7.40
CA THR A 69 2.96 16.24 8.69
C THR A 69 3.40 14.86 9.16
N SER A 70 3.50 13.92 8.22
CA SER A 70 3.93 12.55 8.44
C SER A 70 5.26 12.40 9.19
N TYR A 71 6.24 13.27 8.95
CA TYR A 71 7.51 13.28 9.69
C TYR A 71 7.28 13.65 11.16
N LYS A 72 6.57 14.76 11.41
CA LYS A 72 6.29 15.27 12.76
C LYS A 72 5.48 14.26 13.57
N ASP A 73 4.45 13.68 12.98
CA ASP A 73 3.56 12.72 13.63
C ASP A 73 4.32 11.42 14.00
N LYS A 74 5.17 10.92 13.10
CA LYS A 74 5.96 9.71 13.35
C LYS A 74 6.99 9.92 14.46
N VAL A 75 7.67 11.07 14.48
CA VAL A 75 8.62 11.41 15.55
C VAL A 75 7.90 11.57 16.89
N GLN A 76 6.73 12.21 16.93
CA GLN A 76 5.91 12.32 18.14
C GLN A 76 5.44 10.96 18.67
N ARG A 77 5.27 9.97 17.79
CA ARG A 77 4.94 8.58 18.13
C ARG A 77 6.17 7.74 18.54
N GLY A 78 7.35 8.34 18.66
CA GLY A 78 8.56 7.66 19.12
C GLY A 78 9.40 7.00 18.02
N ILE A 79 9.07 7.22 16.75
CA ILE A 79 9.94 6.76 15.64
C ILE A 79 11.19 7.65 15.59
N SER A 80 12.36 7.04 15.51
CA SER A 80 13.63 7.77 15.43
C SER A 80 13.67 8.72 14.23
N ALA A 81 14.07 9.96 14.49
CA ALA A 81 14.19 11.03 13.49
C ALA A 81 15.42 10.81 12.58
N SER A 82 15.33 9.83 11.68
CA SER A 82 16.39 9.54 10.71
C SER A 82 16.32 10.46 9.47
N VAL A 83 17.45 10.63 8.78
CA VAL A 83 17.48 11.33 7.48
C VAL A 83 16.53 10.66 6.49
N GLY A 84 16.51 9.32 6.45
CA GLY A 84 15.59 8.57 5.59
C GLY A 84 14.12 8.86 5.89
N LEU A 85 13.74 8.98 7.18
CA LEU A 85 12.38 9.36 7.56
C LEU A 85 12.04 10.82 7.18
N TYR A 86 13.02 11.71 7.15
CA TYR A 86 12.80 13.08 6.69
C TYR A 86 12.69 13.17 5.16
N THR A 87 13.47 12.37 4.43
CA THR A 87 13.56 12.44 2.96
C THR A 87 12.70 11.42 2.22
N TYR A 88 12.03 10.48 2.89
CA TYR A 88 11.20 9.47 2.20
C TYR A 88 10.14 10.04 1.25
N PRO A 89 9.57 11.26 1.43
CA PRO A 89 8.67 11.81 0.42
C PRO A 89 9.35 12.03 -0.94
N MET A 90 10.67 12.26 -0.98
CA MET A 90 11.44 12.31 -2.23
C MET A 90 11.49 10.94 -2.92
N LEU A 91 11.74 9.89 -2.13
CA LEU A 91 11.77 8.53 -2.64
C LEU A 91 10.39 8.10 -3.15
N MET A 92 9.31 8.48 -2.46
CA MET A 92 7.94 8.22 -2.88
C MET A 92 7.61 8.96 -4.19
N ALA A 93 8.02 10.22 -4.32
CA ALA A 93 7.86 10.95 -5.57
C ALA A 93 8.65 10.28 -6.71
N ALA A 94 9.87 9.81 -6.45
CA ALA A 94 10.63 9.05 -7.42
C ALA A 94 9.91 7.76 -7.85
N ASP A 95 9.35 6.99 -6.92
CA ASP A 95 8.58 5.76 -7.22
C ASP A 95 7.38 6.04 -8.14
N ILE A 96 6.74 7.21 -8.01
CA ILE A 96 5.58 7.60 -8.83
C ILE A 96 6.01 8.11 -10.20
N LEU A 97 6.97 9.02 -10.23
CA LEU A 97 7.38 9.76 -11.42
C LEU A 97 8.23 8.93 -12.37
N ILE A 98 8.97 7.94 -11.87
CA ILE A 98 9.80 7.09 -12.71
C ILE A 98 8.99 6.26 -13.72
N TYR A 99 7.72 5.98 -13.41
CA TYR A 99 6.77 5.32 -14.33
C TYR A 99 5.86 6.31 -15.05
N ARG A 100 6.12 7.62 -14.93
CA ARG A 100 5.32 8.70 -15.53
C ARG A 100 3.82 8.54 -15.24
N SER A 101 3.51 8.21 -13.97
CA SER A 101 2.15 7.92 -13.52
C SER A 101 1.25 9.16 -13.63
N HIS A 102 0.04 8.99 -14.19
CA HIS A 102 -0.95 10.07 -14.28
C HIS A 102 -1.92 10.06 -13.10
N VAL A 103 -2.17 8.87 -12.53
CA VAL A 103 -3.15 8.63 -11.48
C VAL A 103 -2.52 7.72 -10.43
N VAL A 104 -2.68 8.06 -9.15
CA VAL A 104 -2.17 7.27 -8.03
C VAL A 104 -3.31 6.98 -7.05
N PRO A 105 -3.76 5.72 -6.92
CA PRO A 105 -4.74 5.33 -5.91
C PRO A 105 -4.15 5.51 -4.52
N VAL A 106 -4.82 6.27 -3.66
CA VAL A 106 -4.33 6.59 -2.31
C VAL A 106 -5.48 6.73 -1.31
N GLY A 107 -5.17 6.53 -0.03
CA GLY A 107 -6.05 6.94 1.07
C GLY A 107 -6.02 8.45 1.31
N GLU A 108 -7.01 8.97 2.03
CA GLU A 108 -7.11 10.40 2.41
C GLU A 108 -5.85 10.88 3.15
N ASP A 109 -5.23 10.01 3.95
CA ASP A 109 -4.03 10.29 4.74
C ASP A 109 -2.75 10.45 3.89
N GLN A 110 -2.78 10.06 2.62
CA GLN A 110 -1.63 10.13 1.70
C GLN A 110 -1.77 11.24 0.64
N ILE A 111 -2.83 12.05 0.68
CA ILE A 111 -3.05 13.16 -0.26
C ILE A 111 -1.86 14.12 -0.26
N GLN A 112 -1.35 14.46 0.93
CA GLN A 112 -0.20 15.36 1.07
C GLN A 112 1.04 14.84 0.31
N HIS A 113 1.30 13.53 0.32
CA HIS A 113 2.44 12.98 -0.43
C HIS A 113 2.26 13.10 -1.94
N ILE A 114 1.03 12.99 -2.44
CA ILE A 114 0.72 13.20 -3.85
C ILE A 114 0.86 14.69 -4.21
N GLU A 115 0.41 15.60 -3.35
CA GLU A 115 0.64 17.05 -3.53
C GLU A 115 2.13 17.39 -3.58
N MET A 116 2.92 16.85 -2.64
CA MET A 116 4.38 17.02 -2.66
C MET A 116 5.00 16.45 -3.94
N THR A 117 4.54 15.28 -4.41
CA THR A 117 5.02 14.68 -5.67
C THR A 117 4.72 15.59 -6.87
N ARG A 118 3.57 16.25 -6.88
CA ARG A 118 3.19 17.20 -7.93
C ARG A 118 4.10 18.43 -7.92
N ASP A 119 4.36 18.99 -6.75
CA ASP A 119 5.28 20.12 -6.58
C ASP A 119 6.70 19.78 -7.07
N MET A 120 7.18 18.57 -6.75
CA MET A 120 8.49 18.08 -7.21
C MET A 120 8.54 17.88 -8.73
N ALA A 121 7.48 17.31 -9.33
CA ALA A 121 7.39 17.15 -10.78
C ALA A 121 7.40 18.52 -11.50
N GLN A 122 6.67 19.50 -10.97
CA GLN A 122 6.65 20.86 -11.51
C GLN A 122 7.98 21.59 -11.33
N ALA A 123 8.64 21.43 -10.18
CA ALA A 123 9.96 22.00 -9.92
C ALA A 123 11.01 21.44 -10.89
N PHE A 124 11.00 20.11 -11.11
CA PHE A 124 11.86 19.47 -12.11
C PHE A 124 11.57 20.01 -13.51
N ASN A 125 10.32 20.01 -13.94
CA ASN A 125 9.95 20.45 -15.29
C ASN A 125 10.30 21.92 -15.55
N LYS A 126 10.18 22.78 -14.52
CA LYS A 126 10.58 24.17 -14.59
C LYS A 126 12.11 24.33 -14.75
N ALA A 127 12.89 23.48 -14.08
CA ALA A 127 14.34 23.56 -14.11
C ALA A 127 14.95 23.00 -15.41
N TYR A 128 14.39 21.89 -15.92
CA TYR A 128 15.04 21.09 -16.97
C TYR A 128 14.18 20.86 -18.23
N GLY A 129 12.95 21.37 -18.27
CA GLY A 129 11.99 21.13 -19.34
C GLY A 129 11.01 19.99 -19.04
N GLU A 130 9.96 19.88 -19.85
CA GLU A 130 8.83 18.99 -19.57
C GLU A 130 9.18 17.51 -19.76
N VAL A 131 9.41 16.79 -18.65
CA VAL A 131 9.69 15.34 -18.64
C VAL A 131 8.57 14.59 -17.91
N PHE A 132 8.13 15.09 -16.76
CA PHE A 132 7.19 14.39 -15.91
C PHE A 132 5.74 14.85 -16.11
N PRO A 133 4.77 13.93 -16.27
CA PRO A 133 3.38 14.28 -16.05
C PRO A 133 3.16 14.63 -14.57
N VAL A 134 2.15 15.46 -14.30
CA VAL A 134 1.78 15.85 -12.93
C VAL A 134 0.69 14.90 -12.41
N PRO A 135 0.99 13.97 -11.48
CA PRO A 135 0.05 12.93 -11.07
C PRO A 135 -1.17 13.51 -10.33
N LYS A 136 -2.29 12.81 -10.41
CA LYS A 136 -3.52 13.11 -9.65
C LYS A 136 -3.82 12.01 -8.64
N PRO A 137 -4.25 12.33 -7.41
CA PRO A 137 -4.72 11.32 -6.49
C PRO A 137 -6.03 10.74 -7.00
N ARG A 138 -6.22 9.43 -6.84
CA ARG A 138 -7.53 8.78 -6.97
C ARG A 138 -7.92 8.26 -5.59
N LEU A 139 -8.93 8.90 -5.00
CA LEU A 139 -9.55 8.41 -3.78
C LEU A 139 -10.56 7.34 -4.19
N ASP A 140 -10.25 6.08 -3.89
CA ASP A 140 -11.23 5.02 -4.03
C ASP A 140 -12.13 5.06 -2.78
N ALA A 141 -13.44 5.17 -3.00
CA ALA A 141 -14.43 5.22 -1.91
C ALA A 141 -14.54 3.84 -1.24
N GLY A 142 -13.57 3.50 -0.40
CA GLY A 142 -13.67 2.35 0.50
C GLY A 142 -14.50 2.73 1.71
N ALA A 143 -15.57 1.96 2.00
CA ALA A 143 -16.25 2.06 3.27
C ALA A 143 -15.24 1.88 4.42
N LYS A 144 -15.27 2.77 5.43
CA LYS A 144 -14.47 2.59 6.64
C LYS A 144 -14.85 1.25 7.27
N VAL A 145 -13.94 0.29 7.24
CA VAL A 145 -14.16 -1.02 7.87
C VAL A 145 -14.05 -0.85 9.39
N PRO A 146 -15.11 -1.19 10.17
CA PRO A 146 -15.03 -1.11 11.62
C PRO A 146 -14.13 -2.22 12.18
N GLY A 147 -13.34 -1.87 13.18
CA GLY A 147 -12.54 -2.79 13.97
C GLY A 147 -13.38 -3.47 15.06
N LEU A 148 -12.70 -4.27 15.89
CA LEU A 148 -13.33 -5.00 16.99
C LEU A 148 -14.02 -4.09 18.02
N ASP A 149 -13.62 -2.83 18.11
CA ASP A 149 -14.11 -1.82 19.06
C ASP A 149 -15.11 -0.83 18.42
N GLY A 150 -15.50 -1.04 17.16
CA GLY A 150 -16.38 -0.17 16.40
C GLY A 150 -15.71 1.07 15.80
N GLN A 151 -14.44 1.35 16.13
CA GLN A 151 -13.66 2.40 15.48
C GLN A 151 -13.15 1.94 14.11
N LYS A 152 -12.47 2.80 13.34
CA LYS A 152 -11.79 2.37 12.11
C LYS A 152 -10.79 1.25 12.43
N MET A 153 -10.83 0.15 11.66
CA MET A 153 -9.90 -0.95 11.81
C MET A 153 -8.45 -0.48 11.54
N SER A 154 -7.54 -0.76 12.47
CA SER A 154 -6.14 -0.33 12.43
C SER A 154 -5.25 -1.21 13.30
N LYS A 155 -4.09 -1.62 12.75
CA LYS A 155 -3.09 -2.40 13.50
C LYS A 155 -2.63 -1.66 14.78
N SER A 156 -2.49 -0.33 14.70
CA SER A 156 -2.08 0.50 15.85
C SER A 156 -3.08 0.54 17.00
N TYR A 157 -4.37 0.25 16.73
CA TYR A 157 -5.40 0.16 17.78
C TYR A 157 -5.54 -1.27 18.31
N GLY A 158 -4.86 -2.25 17.72
CA GLY A 158 -4.99 -3.65 18.10
C GLY A 158 -6.41 -4.21 17.85
N ASN A 159 -7.20 -3.58 16.97
CA ASN A 159 -8.61 -3.88 16.72
C ASN A 159 -8.86 -4.58 15.37
N THR A 160 -7.85 -5.25 14.79
CA THR A 160 -7.93 -5.90 13.47
C THR A 160 -8.50 -7.32 13.48
N ILE A 161 -9.03 -7.76 12.33
CA ILE A 161 -9.21 -9.17 12.00
C ILE A 161 -8.30 -9.45 10.81
N GLU A 162 -7.27 -10.28 11.00
CA GLU A 162 -6.30 -10.57 9.94
C GLU A 162 -6.88 -11.61 8.97
N ILE A 163 -6.78 -11.37 7.67
CA ILE A 163 -7.42 -12.16 6.62
C ILE A 163 -6.96 -13.63 6.63
N PHE A 164 -5.66 -13.86 6.82
CA PHE A 164 -5.05 -15.19 6.85
C PHE A 164 -5.03 -15.84 8.25
N GLN A 165 -5.67 -15.22 9.25
CA GLN A 165 -5.82 -15.83 10.57
C GLN A 165 -6.93 -16.88 10.55
N GLU A 166 -6.70 -18.01 11.22
CA GLU A 166 -7.60 -19.18 11.18
C GLU A 166 -7.89 -19.79 12.55
N GLY A 167 -8.87 -20.70 12.57
CA GLY A 167 -9.17 -21.57 13.70
C GLY A 167 -9.45 -20.80 15.00
N LYS A 168 -8.85 -21.25 16.11
CA LYS A 168 -9.07 -20.70 17.44
C LYS A 168 -8.71 -19.20 17.53
N ALA A 169 -7.67 -18.77 16.80
CA ALA A 169 -7.19 -17.41 16.85
C ALA A 169 -8.18 -16.43 16.20
N LEU A 170 -8.68 -16.77 15.01
CA LEU A 170 -9.74 -16.02 14.33
C LEU A 170 -11.02 -15.98 15.17
N ARG A 171 -11.46 -17.15 15.66
CA ARG A 171 -12.65 -17.25 16.51
C ARG A 171 -12.53 -16.32 17.72
N LYS A 172 -11.39 -16.28 18.40
CA LYS A 172 -11.16 -15.38 19.54
C LYS A 172 -11.36 -13.91 19.14
N ARG A 173 -10.84 -13.48 17.99
CA ARG A 173 -10.99 -12.10 17.49
C ARG A 173 -12.43 -11.77 17.16
N VAL A 174 -13.11 -12.61 16.37
CA VAL A 174 -14.53 -12.40 16.01
C VAL A 174 -15.42 -12.38 17.26
N MET A 175 -15.17 -13.27 18.23
CA MET A 175 -15.94 -13.29 19.47
C MET A 175 -15.72 -12.05 20.34
N SER A 176 -14.57 -11.38 20.23
CA SER A 176 -14.24 -10.16 20.97
C SER A 176 -14.78 -8.86 20.39
N ILE A 177 -15.52 -8.91 19.26
CA ILE A 177 -16.17 -7.70 18.72
C ILE A 177 -17.11 -7.11 19.78
N VAL A 178 -16.97 -5.82 20.05
CA VAL A 178 -17.79 -5.08 21.00
C VAL A 178 -19.21 -4.94 20.44
N THR A 179 -20.20 -5.23 21.27
CA THR A 179 -21.63 -5.06 21.00
C THR A 179 -22.26 -4.31 22.16
N ASP A 180 -23.48 -3.82 22.00
CA ASP A 180 -24.21 -3.18 23.10
C ASP A 180 -24.73 -4.22 24.13
N SER A 181 -25.45 -3.72 25.15
CA SER A 181 -26.04 -4.52 26.22
C SER A 181 -27.52 -4.87 25.99
N THR A 182 -28.00 -4.84 24.74
CA THR A 182 -29.40 -5.17 24.42
C THR A 182 -29.70 -6.64 24.77
N PRO A 183 -30.73 -6.93 25.60
CA PRO A 183 -31.13 -8.28 25.98
C PRO A 183 -31.40 -9.21 24.78
N LEU A 184 -31.38 -10.53 25.00
CA LEU A 184 -31.63 -11.53 23.94
C LEU A 184 -33.00 -11.33 23.29
N GLU A 185 -34.03 -11.18 24.13
CA GLU A 185 -35.43 -11.07 23.71
C GLU A 185 -35.72 -9.77 22.94
N ASP A 186 -34.95 -8.72 23.21
CA ASP A 186 -35.19 -7.40 22.64
C ASP A 186 -34.64 -7.27 21.21
N PRO A 187 -35.36 -6.55 20.33
CA PRO A 187 -34.87 -6.17 19.01
C PRO A 187 -33.54 -5.42 19.06
N LYS A 188 -32.67 -5.70 18.08
CA LYS A 188 -31.34 -5.09 17.92
C LYS A 188 -31.32 -4.20 16.69
N ASP A 189 -30.54 -3.13 16.73
CA ASP A 189 -30.31 -2.26 15.57
C ASP A 189 -29.13 -2.78 14.72
N PRO A 190 -29.36 -3.23 13.46
CA PRO A 190 -28.28 -3.61 12.57
C PRO A 190 -27.35 -2.44 12.24
N GLY A 191 -27.86 -1.20 12.18
CA GLY A 191 -27.09 -0.02 11.79
C GLY A 191 -26.03 0.40 12.81
N GLY A 192 -26.29 0.18 14.09
CA GLY A 192 -25.36 0.43 15.20
C GLY A 192 -24.40 -0.71 15.52
N CYS A 193 -24.46 -1.85 14.81
CA CYS A 193 -23.74 -3.06 15.19
C CYS A 193 -22.51 -3.34 14.30
N SER A 194 -21.31 -3.33 14.88
CA SER A 194 -20.07 -3.64 14.14
C SER A 194 -20.03 -5.07 13.59
N VAL A 195 -20.69 -6.04 14.26
CA VAL A 195 -20.82 -7.41 13.75
C VAL A 195 -21.60 -7.42 12.44
N PHE A 196 -22.72 -6.68 12.38
CA PHE A 196 -23.53 -6.58 11.18
C PHE A 196 -22.77 -5.87 10.06
N ALA A 197 -22.13 -4.74 10.35
CA ALA A 197 -21.31 -4.01 9.38
C ALA A 197 -20.18 -4.86 8.77
N LEU A 198 -19.51 -5.69 9.58
CA LEU A 198 -18.51 -6.64 9.08
C LEU A 198 -19.14 -7.77 8.27
N TYR A 199 -20.31 -8.26 8.70
CA TYR A 199 -21.04 -9.32 7.99
C TYR A 199 -21.42 -8.88 6.57
N GLN A 200 -21.82 -7.62 6.38
CA GLN A 200 -22.14 -7.06 5.06
C GLN A 200 -20.97 -7.10 4.07
N LEU A 201 -19.73 -7.06 4.55
CA LEU A 201 -18.54 -7.11 3.69
C LEU A 201 -18.26 -8.52 3.15
N VAL A 202 -18.81 -9.54 3.79
CA VAL A 202 -18.47 -10.95 3.53
C VAL A 202 -19.68 -11.83 3.18
N SER A 203 -20.85 -11.23 2.95
CA SER A 203 -22.10 -11.94 2.69
C SER A 203 -22.91 -11.29 1.57
N SER A 204 -23.81 -12.06 0.96
CA SER A 204 -24.74 -11.60 -0.08
C SER A 204 -25.85 -10.72 0.50
N GLU A 205 -26.48 -9.89 -0.34
CA GLU A 205 -27.58 -9.00 0.08
C GLU A 205 -28.74 -9.77 0.75
N GLY A 206 -29.07 -10.97 0.27
CA GLY A 206 -30.10 -11.82 0.86
C GLY A 206 -29.74 -12.29 2.28
N GLU A 207 -28.48 -12.64 2.50
CA GLU A 207 -27.99 -13.04 3.84
C GLU A 207 -27.95 -11.86 4.80
N GLN A 208 -27.59 -10.67 4.31
CA GLN A 208 -27.60 -9.44 5.09
C GLN A 208 -29.01 -9.12 5.58
N GLU A 209 -30.01 -9.16 4.68
CA GLU A 209 -31.39 -8.89 5.06
C GLU A 209 -31.94 -9.97 6.01
N ALA A 210 -31.59 -11.24 5.81
CA ALA A 210 -31.97 -12.31 6.73
C ALA A 210 -31.41 -12.08 8.15
N LEU A 211 -30.14 -11.67 8.28
CA LEU A 211 -29.57 -11.33 9.58
C LEU A 211 -30.21 -10.07 10.19
N ALA A 212 -30.50 -9.07 9.37
CA ALA A 212 -31.18 -7.85 9.81
C ALA A 212 -32.59 -8.14 10.35
N GLN A 213 -33.34 -9.06 9.72
CA GLN A 213 -34.64 -9.50 10.21
C GLN A 213 -34.55 -10.22 11.54
N LYS A 214 -33.56 -11.12 11.72
CA LYS A 214 -33.30 -11.76 13.02
C LYS A 214 -33.01 -10.73 14.11
N TYR A 215 -32.22 -9.70 13.81
CA TYR A 215 -31.94 -8.61 14.74
C TYR A 215 -33.21 -7.87 15.13
N ARG A 216 -34.02 -7.44 14.16
CA ARG A 216 -35.25 -6.67 14.39
C ARG A 216 -36.36 -7.49 15.05
N GLY A 217 -36.36 -8.81 14.90
CA GLY A 217 -37.38 -9.71 15.44
C GLY A 217 -37.27 -10.00 16.94
N GLY A 218 -36.12 -9.74 17.56
CA GLY A 218 -35.86 -10.17 18.94
C GLY A 218 -35.60 -11.68 19.05
N GLY A 219 -35.24 -12.16 20.25
CA GLY A 219 -34.91 -13.56 20.50
C GLY A 219 -33.63 -14.07 19.83
N PHE A 220 -32.81 -13.17 19.26
CA PHE A 220 -31.56 -13.50 18.57
C PHE A 220 -30.36 -12.81 19.23
N GLY A 221 -29.31 -13.57 19.53
CA GLY A 221 -28.16 -13.09 20.30
C GLY A 221 -26.98 -12.64 19.44
N TYR A 222 -26.20 -11.67 19.93
CA TYR A 222 -24.95 -11.27 19.28
C TYR A 222 -23.91 -12.40 19.19
N GLY A 223 -23.95 -13.37 20.11
CA GLY A 223 -23.09 -14.55 20.05
C GLY A 223 -23.33 -15.37 18.79
N GLU A 224 -24.61 -15.58 18.42
CA GLU A 224 -24.98 -16.28 17.19
C GLU A 224 -24.63 -15.46 15.95
N ALA A 225 -24.85 -14.15 15.97
CA ALA A 225 -24.42 -13.24 14.90
C ALA A 225 -22.90 -13.32 14.65
N LYS A 226 -22.10 -13.36 15.71
CA LYS A 226 -20.63 -13.53 15.64
C LYS A 226 -20.23 -14.89 15.07
N LEU A 227 -20.98 -15.96 15.37
CA LEU A 227 -20.75 -17.27 14.76
C LEU A 227 -21.05 -17.26 13.26
N MET A 228 -22.15 -16.63 12.85
CA MET A 228 -22.48 -16.45 11.42
C MET A 228 -21.40 -15.63 10.69
N LEU A 229 -20.91 -14.55 11.30
CA LEU A 229 -19.79 -13.77 10.75
C LEU A 229 -18.51 -14.62 10.62
N LEU A 230 -18.18 -15.41 11.64
CA LEU A 230 -17.01 -16.28 11.60
C LEU A 230 -17.10 -17.30 10.44
N GLU A 231 -18.29 -17.87 10.23
CA GLU A 231 -18.54 -18.79 9.11
C GLU A 231 -18.31 -18.10 7.76
N LYS A 232 -18.91 -16.91 7.54
CA LYS A 232 -18.72 -16.16 6.30
C LYS A 232 -17.28 -15.74 6.04
N ILE A 233 -16.55 -15.34 7.08
CA ILE A 233 -15.11 -15.04 6.96
C ILE A 233 -14.34 -16.30 6.52
N ASN A 234 -14.66 -17.47 7.08
CA ASN A 234 -14.00 -18.71 6.70
C ASN A 234 -14.35 -19.15 5.28
N GLU A 235 -15.61 -19.02 4.86
CA GLU A 235 -16.04 -19.32 3.49
C GLU A 235 -15.34 -18.40 2.48
N MET A 236 -15.34 -17.09 2.72
CA MET A 236 -14.75 -16.12 1.80
C MET A 236 -13.23 -16.28 1.70
N PHE A 237 -12.54 -16.42 2.83
CA PHE A 237 -11.08 -16.41 2.86
C PHE A 237 -10.43 -17.79 2.84
N GLY A 238 -11.20 -18.87 3.00
CA GLY A 238 -10.74 -20.26 2.93
C GLY A 238 -9.89 -20.56 1.69
N PRO A 239 -10.41 -20.31 0.47
CA PRO A 239 -9.65 -20.54 -0.77
C PRO A 239 -8.34 -19.75 -0.84
N PHE A 240 -8.36 -18.49 -0.39
CA PHE A 240 -7.16 -17.64 -0.40
C PHE A 240 -6.11 -18.10 0.62
N ARG A 241 -6.52 -18.64 1.76
CA ARG A 241 -5.62 -19.24 2.76
C ARG A 241 -4.95 -20.51 2.24
N GLU A 242 -5.69 -21.35 1.51
CA GLU A 242 -5.14 -22.52 0.85
C GLU A 242 -4.12 -22.12 -0.22
N GLU A 243 -4.45 -21.11 -1.04
CA GLU A 243 -3.53 -20.60 -2.05
C GLU A 243 -2.27 -20.00 -1.42
N ARG A 244 -2.40 -19.24 -0.33
CA ARG A 244 -1.25 -18.72 0.41
C ARG A 244 -0.34 -19.83 0.90
N ARG A 245 -0.89 -20.89 1.50
CA ARG A 245 -0.13 -22.09 1.93
C ARG A 245 0.52 -22.82 0.76
N ARG A 246 -0.09 -22.82 -0.42
CA ARG A 246 0.49 -23.39 -1.64
C ARG A 246 1.70 -22.57 -2.07
N LEU A 247 1.57 -21.25 -2.11
CA LEU A 247 2.65 -20.32 -2.48
C LEU A 247 3.81 -20.36 -1.48
N GLU A 248 3.55 -20.49 -0.18
CA GLU A 248 4.59 -20.66 0.85
C GLU A 248 5.48 -21.89 0.64
N LYS A 249 4.95 -22.94 0.01
CA LYS A 249 5.71 -24.16 -0.33
C LYS A 249 6.52 -24.01 -1.61
N ASP A 250 6.33 -22.93 -2.36
CA ASP A 250 7.04 -22.64 -3.61
C ASP A 250 7.61 -21.21 -3.60
N PRO A 251 8.59 -20.92 -2.72
CA PRO A 251 9.22 -19.60 -2.66
C PRO A 251 9.95 -19.25 -3.97
N GLY A 252 10.40 -20.26 -4.73
CA GLY A 252 11.04 -20.07 -6.03
C GLY A 252 10.08 -19.46 -7.05
N TYR A 253 8.83 -19.91 -7.09
CA TYR A 253 7.81 -19.28 -7.91
C TYR A 253 7.58 -17.81 -7.52
N VAL A 254 7.40 -17.52 -6.23
CA VAL A 254 7.14 -16.14 -5.74
C VAL A 254 8.29 -15.20 -6.11
N ASP A 255 9.54 -15.61 -5.87
CA ASP A 255 10.70 -14.79 -6.25
C ASP A 255 10.79 -14.62 -7.77
N SER A 256 10.48 -15.66 -8.57
CA SER A 256 10.47 -15.57 -10.03
C SER A 256 9.42 -14.58 -10.55
N VAL A 257 8.25 -14.51 -9.91
CA VAL A 257 7.18 -13.56 -10.25
C VAL A 257 7.66 -12.13 -9.98
N LEU A 258 8.22 -11.89 -8.80
CA LEU A 258 8.76 -10.59 -8.43
C LEU A 258 9.90 -10.16 -9.36
N ALA A 259 10.85 -11.06 -9.63
CA ALA A 259 11.98 -10.79 -10.52
C ALA A 259 11.54 -10.44 -11.94
N GLN A 260 10.54 -11.14 -12.49
CA GLN A 260 9.97 -10.83 -13.81
C GLN A 260 9.25 -9.48 -13.81
N GLY A 261 8.47 -9.18 -12.76
CA GLY A 261 7.85 -7.87 -12.59
C GLY A 261 8.89 -6.75 -12.45
N GLY A 262 9.95 -6.99 -11.69
CA GLY A 262 11.06 -6.08 -11.47
C GLY A 262 11.80 -5.77 -12.76
N ALA A 263 12.08 -6.77 -13.59
CA ALA A 263 12.69 -6.58 -14.91
C ALA A 263 11.83 -5.70 -15.83
N ARG A 264 10.51 -5.93 -15.85
CA ARG A 264 9.56 -5.12 -16.63
C ARG A 264 9.46 -3.69 -16.12
N ALA A 265 9.33 -3.51 -14.80
CA ALA A 265 9.32 -2.19 -14.18
C ALA A 265 10.62 -1.43 -14.44
N ARG A 266 11.76 -2.12 -14.31
CA ARG A 266 13.08 -1.54 -14.54
C ARG A 266 13.27 -1.07 -15.98
N ALA A 267 12.76 -1.80 -16.96
CA ALA A 267 12.81 -1.38 -18.36
C ALA A 267 12.13 -0.01 -18.57
N GLU A 268 10.92 0.17 -18.03
CA GLU A 268 10.21 1.46 -18.07
C GLU A 268 10.98 2.56 -17.31
N ALA A 269 11.49 2.23 -16.14
CA ALA A 269 12.25 3.15 -15.31
C ALA A 269 13.52 3.65 -16.01
N GLN A 270 14.21 2.78 -16.76
CA GLN A 270 15.40 3.13 -17.53
C GLN A 270 15.07 4.08 -18.69
N MET A 271 13.90 3.92 -19.33
CA MET A 271 13.46 4.86 -20.36
C MET A 271 13.22 6.25 -19.77
N THR A 272 12.55 6.34 -18.63
CA THR A 272 12.36 7.62 -17.93
C THR A 272 13.69 8.22 -17.47
N MET A 273 14.58 7.43 -16.88
CA MET A 273 15.89 7.92 -16.44
C MET A 273 16.78 8.39 -17.59
N LYS A 274 16.63 7.84 -18.79
CA LYS A 274 17.31 8.38 -19.97
C LYS A 274 16.86 9.82 -20.25
N LEU A 275 15.55 10.09 -20.23
CA LEU A 275 15.00 11.45 -20.43
C LEU A 275 15.46 12.40 -19.32
N VAL A 276 15.45 11.94 -18.07
CA VAL A 276 15.92 12.72 -16.92
C VAL A 276 17.39 13.07 -17.06
N ARG A 277 18.25 12.10 -17.36
CA ARG A 277 19.69 12.33 -17.53
C ARG A 277 19.96 13.27 -18.70
N GLU A 278 19.27 13.13 -19.82
CA GLU A 278 19.40 14.05 -20.96
C GLU A 278 19.01 15.48 -20.57
N ALA A 279 17.88 15.67 -19.89
CA ALA A 279 17.39 16.98 -19.43
C ALA A 279 18.32 17.63 -18.39
N CYS A 280 18.94 16.82 -17.51
CA CYS A 280 19.87 17.29 -16.49
C CYS A 280 21.33 17.44 -16.98
N GLY A 281 21.62 17.15 -18.26
CA GLY A 281 22.99 17.19 -18.78
C GLY A 281 23.90 16.05 -18.29
N LEU A 282 23.31 14.95 -17.79
CA LEU A 282 23.98 13.71 -17.37
C LEU A 282 23.94 12.62 -18.46
N GLY A 283 23.47 12.97 -19.66
CA GLY A 283 23.44 12.10 -20.83
C GLY A 283 24.83 11.85 -21.43
N LYS A 284 24.87 11.19 -22.60
CA LYS A 284 26.14 11.00 -23.32
C LYS A 284 26.73 12.36 -23.68
N MET A 285 27.99 12.57 -23.30
CA MET A 285 28.74 13.75 -23.70
C MET A 285 28.87 13.78 -25.24
N PRO A 286 28.64 14.93 -25.87
CA PRO A 286 28.96 15.08 -27.29
C PRO A 286 30.46 14.86 -27.48
N VAL A 287 30.84 13.97 -28.40
CA VAL A 287 32.23 13.87 -28.86
C VAL A 287 32.45 15.07 -29.78
N PRO A 288 33.40 15.98 -29.48
CA PRO A 288 33.73 17.06 -30.40
C PRO A 288 34.11 16.47 -31.75
N ALA A 289 33.50 16.94 -32.83
CA ALA A 289 33.95 16.59 -34.16
C ALA A 289 35.43 16.99 -34.29
N ALA A 290 36.29 16.06 -34.72
CA ALA A 290 37.68 16.38 -34.99
C ALA A 290 37.72 17.53 -35.99
N GLU A 291 38.37 18.65 -35.62
CA GLU A 291 38.58 19.75 -36.55
C GLU A 291 39.32 19.21 -37.77
N PRO A 292 38.86 19.51 -39.00
CA PRO A 292 39.60 19.13 -40.18
C PRO A 292 40.97 19.79 -40.11
N SER A 293 42.01 18.94 -40.01
CA SER A 293 43.43 19.34 -40.04
C SER A 293 43.65 20.29 -41.21
N THR A 294 43.85 21.58 -40.91
CA THR A 294 44.30 22.56 -41.89
C THR A 294 45.79 22.36 -42.13
N ALA A 295 46.13 21.29 -42.86
CA ALA A 295 47.45 21.14 -43.44
C ALA A 295 47.61 22.20 -44.54
N ARG A 296 48.50 23.17 -44.31
CA ARG A 296 49.05 24.07 -45.32
C ARG A 296 50.21 23.41 -46.04
#